data_AF-A0A933EM84-F1
#
_entry.id   AF-A0A933EM84-F1
#
_cell.length_a   1.000
_cell.length_b   1.000
_cell.length_c   1.000
_cell.angle_alpha   90.00
_cell.angle_beta   90.00
_cell.angle_gamma   90.00
#
_symmetry.space_group_name_H-M   'P 1'
#
loop_
_entity.id
_entity.type
_entity.pdbx_description
1 polymer ?
#
loop_
_entity_poly.entity_id
_entity_poly.type
_entity_poly.pdbx_seq_one_letter_code
_entity_poly.pdbx_strand_id
1 'polypeptide(L)'
;MVPIAGVMLLLKWRRAGWNAAPQIVRQGLALFVPALVVAGFWWGHNIAVYGWPDFMASQRHAQVVVGQPRTAEWVAQFGAAEVARRFVVTTFHSFWGQFGWMGVVMDSRVYWALATFSMALVIGGVFAVIRHSSFVTSRRDGLILLLVSALLTLALYLYYNLSFVQHQGRYLFPALIPLGLGAAVGMAQWGRWLSQAARGNVGWATGAVALCAMAALDVAALYRFILPALR
;
A
#
# COMPACT_ATOMS: atom_id res chain seq x y z
N MET A 1 -10.66 -0.64 -5.52
CA MET A 1 -10.77 -1.55 -6.68
C MET A 1 -11.68 -1.02 -7.78
N VAL A 2 -12.88 -0.50 -7.48
CA VAL A 2 -13.78 0.12 -8.48
C VAL A 2 -13.11 1.18 -9.37
N PRO A 3 -12.34 2.15 -8.83
CA PRO A 3 -11.70 3.16 -9.69
C PRO A 3 -10.63 2.58 -10.61
N ILE A 4 -9.90 1.56 -10.16
CA ILE A 4 -8.85 0.88 -10.93
C ILE A 4 -9.47 0.16 -12.13
N ALA A 5 -10.60 -0.53 -11.91
CA ALA A 5 -11.39 -1.16 -12.96
C ALA A 5 -11.91 -0.13 -13.99
N GLY A 6 -12.36 1.03 -13.53
CA GLY A 6 -12.76 2.13 -14.42
C GLY A 6 -11.60 2.61 -15.29
N VAL A 7 -10.41 2.83 -14.71
CA VAL A 7 -9.21 3.22 -15.46
C VAL A 7 -8.80 2.13 -16.46
N MET A 8 -8.89 0.85 -16.09
CA MET A 8 -8.62 -0.26 -17.01
C MET A 8 -9.52 -0.23 -18.25
N LEU A 9 -10.83 -0.04 -18.06
CA LEU A 9 -11.79 0.05 -19.16
C LEU A 9 -11.57 1.31 -20.01
N LEU A 10 -11.22 2.43 -19.39
CA LEU A 10 -10.90 3.68 -20.08
C LEU A 10 -9.65 3.53 -20.97
N LEU A 11 -8.57 2.92 -20.44
CA LEU A 11 -7.35 2.66 -21.19
C LEU A 11 -7.61 1.71 -22.37
N LYS A 12 -8.48 0.72 -22.19
CA LYS A 12 -8.91 -0.18 -23.27
C LYS A 12 -9.71 0.58 -24.34
N TRP A 13 -10.65 1.44 -23.94
CA TRP A 13 -11.46 2.23 -24.86
C TRP A 13 -10.61 3.17 -25.71
N ARG A 14 -9.67 3.88 -25.07
CA ARG A 14 -8.74 4.78 -25.75
C ARG A 14 -7.92 4.09 -26.84
N ARG A 15 -7.60 2.80 -26.68
CA ARG A 15 -6.85 2.01 -27.68
C ARG A 15 -7.72 1.47 -28.80
N ALA A 16 -8.93 1.02 -28.49
CA ALA A 16 -9.77 0.32 -29.43
C ALA A 16 -10.75 1.25 -30.19
N GLY A 17 -10.88 2.50 -29.76
CA GLY A 17 -11.75 3.50 -30.39
C GLY A 17 -13.25 3.22 -30.20
N TRP A 18 -14.07 3.98 -30.93
CA TRP A 18 -15.54 3.95 -30.81
C TRP A 18 -16.15 2.59 -31.16
N ASN A 19 -15.53 1.83 -32.06
CA ASN A 19 -16.01 0.51 -32.50
C ASN A 19 -16.01 -0.54 -31.38
N ALA A 20 -15.24 -0.33 -30.31
CA ALA A 20 -15.19 -1.22 -29.16
C ALA A 20 -16.17 -0.87 -28.03
N ALA A 21 -16.94 0.21 -28.15
CA ALA A 21 -17.85 0.66 -27.10
C ALA A 21 -18.83 -0.43 -26.62
N PRO A 22 -19.49 -1.22 -27.51
CA PRO A 22 -20.40 -2.28 -27.05
C PRO A 22 -19.70 -3.35 -26.21
N GLN A 23 -18.46 -3.72 -26.58
CA GLN A 23 -17.68 -4.71 -25.84
C GLN A 23 -17.25 -4.16 -24.47
N ILE A 24 -16.87 -2.89 -24.39
CA ILE A 24 -16.44 -2.26 -23.15
C ILE A 24 -17.60 -2.06 -22.20
N VAL A 25 -18.77 -1.68 -22.70
CA VAL A 25 -20.01 -1.63 -21.91
C VAL A 25 -20.35 -3.01 -21.38
N ARG A 26 -20.31 -4.06 -22.22
CA ARG A 26 -20.57 -5.44 -21.77
C ARG A 26 -19.60 -5.88 -20.67
N GLN A 27 -18.31 -5.54 -20.79
CA GLN A 27 -17.30 -5.86 -19.78
C GLN A 27 -17.47 -5.03 -18.50
N GLY A 28 -17.83 -3.75 -18.62
CA GLY A 28 -18.18 -2.89 -17.49
C GLY A 28 -19.38 -3.44 -16.74
N LEU A 29 -20.45 -3.82 -17.43
CA LEU A 29 -21.63 -4.43 -16.82
C LEU A 29 -21.28 -5.75 -16.14
N ALA A 30 -20.53 -6.63 -16.82
CA ALA A 30 -20.10 -7.91 -16.25
C ALA A 30 -19.26 -7.76 -14.98
N LEU A 31 -18.56 -6.63 -14.82
CA LEU A 31 -17.75 -6.35 -13.64
C LEU A 31 -18.52 -5.63 -12.53
N PHE A 32 -19.23 -4.56 -12.88
CA PHE A 32 -19.89 -3.68 -11.91
C PHE A 32 -21.24 -4.20 -11.45
N VAL A 33 -22.00 -4.92 -12.29
CA VAL A 33 -23.33 -5.42 -11.87
C VAL A 33 -23.21 -6.42 -10.71
N PRO A 34 -22.37 -7.47 -10.77
CA PRO A 34 -22.22 -8.38 -9.62
C PRO A 34 -21.71 -7.66 -8.37
N ALA A 35 -20.76 -6.72 -8.54
CA ALA A 35 -20.25 -5.92 -7.44
C ALA A 35 -21.33 -5.05 -6.79
N LEU A 36 -22.21 -4.43 -7.58
CA LEU A 36 -23.32 -3.61 -7.12
C LEU A 36 -24.42 -4.45 -6.46
N VAL A 37 -24.68 -5.67 -6.95
CA VAL A 37 -25.64 -6.58 -6.30
C VAL A 37 -25.16 -6.94 -4.90
N VAL A 38 -23.89 -7.35 -4.78
CA VAL A 38 -23.30 -7.69 -3.48
C VAL A 38 -23.22 -6.48 -2.56
N ALA A 39 -22.72 -5.34 -3.06
CA ALA A 39 -22.60 -4.12 -2.26
C ALA A 39 -23.98 -3.56 -1.88
N GLY A 40 -24.95 -3.60 -2.80
CA GLY A 40 -26.32 -3.12 -2.61
C GLY A 40 -27.05 -3.88 -1.53
N PHE A 41 -26.81 -5.19 -1.37
CA PHE A 41 -27.33 -5.96 -0.25
C PHE A 41 -26.88 -5.38 1.10
N TRP A 42 -25.58 -5.10 1.25
CA TRP A 42 -25.02 -4.52 2.48
C TRP A 42 -25.45 -3.07 2.69
N TRP A 43 -25.51 -2.26 1.63
CA TRP A 43 -25.98 -0.88 1.72
C TRP A 43 -27.45 -0.81 2.10
N GLY A 44 -28.30 -1.67 1.54
CA GLY A 44 -29.70 -1.79 1.90
C GLY A 44 -29.87 -2.21 3.37
N HIS A 45 -29.08 -3.18 3.83
CA HIS A 45 -29.02 -3.55 5.25
C HIS A 45 -28.63 -2.36 6.13
N ASN A 46 -27.56 -1.65 5.79
CA ASN A 46 -27.10 -0.49 6.56
C ASN A 46 -28.16 0.63 6.62
N ILE A 47 -28.84 0.91 5.51
CA ILE A 47 -29.94 1.89 5.49
C ILE A 47 -31.10 1.42 6.37
N ALA A 48 -31.47 0.14 6.31
CA ALA A 48 -32.56 -0.41 7.12
C ALA A 48 -32.27 -0.38 8.63
N VAL A 49 -31.00 -0.56 9.02
CA VAL A 49 -30.58 -0.60 10.44
C VAL A 49 -30.21 0.78 10.99
N TYR A 50 -29.47 1.59 10.23
CA TYR A 50 -28.91 2.87 10.69
C TYR A 50 -29.68 4.09 10.16
N GLY A 51 -30.59 3.89 9.21
CA GLY A 51 -31.36 4.96 8.56
C GLY A 51 -30.61 5.62 7.41
N TRP A 52 -31.35 6.31 6.54
CA TRP A 52 -30.77 7.16 5.51
C TRP A 52 -30.22 8.46 6.16
N PRO A 53 -29.03 8.96 5.78
CA PRO A 53 -28.19 8.56 4.64
C PRO A 53 -27.02 7.61 4.99
N ASP A 54 -27.09 6.85 6.08
CA ASP A 54 -25.94 6.09 6.61
C ASP A 54 -25.72 4.71 5.93
N PHE A 55 -25.76 4.67 4.60
CA PHE A 55 -25.62 3.43 3.83
C PHE A 55 -24.22 2.80 3.93
N MET A 56 -23.19 3.58 4.28
CA MET A 56 -21.83 3.10 4.55
C MET A 56 -21.57 2.86 6.04
N ALA A 57 -22.57 3.06 6.90
CA ALA A 57 -22.45 3.00 8.37
C ALA A 57 -21.36 3.94 8.95
N SER A 58 -21.01 5.01 8.25
CA SER A 58 -19.95 5.94 8.64
C SER A 58 -20.38 6.84 9.80
N GLN A 59 -21.65 7.24 9.85
CA GLN A 59 -22.19 8.03 10.96
C GLN A 59 -22.29 7.16 12.21
N ARG A 60 -22.82 5.94 12.06
CA ARG A 60 -22.89 4.99 13.16
C ARG A 60 -21.50 4.64 13.68
N HIS A 61 -20.53 4.43 12.79
CA HIS A 61 -19.14 4.23 13.17
C HIS A 61 -18.63 5.39 14.04
N ALA A 62 -18.84 6.64 13.62
CA ALA A 62 -18.42 7.83 14.36
C ALA A 62 -19.08 7.95 15.75
N GLN A 63 -20.31 7.46 15.91
CA GLN A 63 -21.03 7.42 17.20
C GLN A 63 -20.55 6.31 18.14
N VAL A 64 -19.99 5.23 17.60
CA VAL A 64 -19.52 4.08 18.39
C VAL A 64 -18.07 4.26 18.83
N VAL A 65 -17.22 4.87 17.99
CA VAL A 65 -15.80 5.08 18.29
C VAL A 65 -15.53 6.28 19.20
N VAL A 66 -16.37 6.48 20.21
CA VAL A 66 -16.21 7.54 21.22
C VAL A 66 -14.92 7.30 22.00
N GLY A 67 -14.06 8.32 22.09
CA GLY A 67 -12.74 8.24 22.72
C GLY A 67 -11.61 7.82 21.77
N GLN A 68 -11.90 7.53 20.49
CA GLN A 68 -10.85 7.36 19.50
C GLN A 68 -10.16 8.71 19.23
N PRO A 69 -8.82 8.79 19.29
CA PRO A 69 -8.14 10.06 19.11
C PRO A 69 -8.39 10.65 17.72
N ARG A 70 -8.78 11.93 17.67
CA ARG A 70 -8.96 12.67 16.42
C ARG A 70 -7.70 13.41 16.04
N THR A 71 -7.47 13.54 14.74
CA THR A 71 -6.28 14.23 14.23
C THR A 71 -6.24 15.70 14.64
N ALA A 72 -7.40 16.37 14.63
CA ALA A 72 -7.51 17.76 15.08
C ALA A 72 -7.12 17.93 16.56
N GLU A 73 -7.53 17.01 17.43
CA GLU A 73 -7.19 17.02 18.86
C GLU A 73 -5.68 16.81 19.07
N TRP A 74 -5.08 15.86 18.33
CA TRP A 74 -3.64 15.62 18.39
C TRP A 74 -2.82 16.80 17.87
N VAL A 75 -3.29 17.46 16.80
CA VAL A 75 -2.63 18.67 16.29
C VAL A 75 -2.70 19.80 17.30
N ALA A 76 -3.85 19.99 17.98
CA ALA A 76 -3.98 20.97 19.05
C ALA A 76 -3.10 20.65 20.26
N GLN A 77 -2.93 19.37 20.59
CA GLN A 77 -2.16 18.93 21.76
C GLN A 77 -0.64 18.91 21.54
N PHE A 78 -0.18 18.41 20.39
CA PHE A 78 1.24 18.15 20.12
C PHE A 78 1.86 19.06 19.06
N GLY A 79 1.03 19.79 18.30
CA GLY A 79 1.45 20.58 17.15
C GLY A 79 1.57 19.76 15.86
N ALA A 80 1.37 20.42 14.72
CA ALA A 80 1.32 19.77 13.40
C ALA A 80 2.63 19.04 13.03
N ALA A 81 3.79 19.61 13.38
CA ALA A 81 5.09 19.02 13.07
C ALA A 81 5.32 17.68 13.80
N GLU A 82 4.95 17.60 15.08
CA GLU A 82 5.09 16.37 15.86
C GLU A 82 4.08 15.30 15.40
N VAL A 83 2.85 15.70 15.06
CA VAL A 83 1.87 14.79 14.46
C VAL A 83 2.38 14.23 13.13
N ALA A 84 2.97 15.06 12.27
CA ALA A 84 3.58 14.59 11.01
C ALA A 84 4.75 13.64 11.25
N ARG A 85 5.61 13.93 12.23
CA ARG A 85 6.72 13.04 12.61
C ARG A 85 6.18 11.68 13.10
N ARG A 86 5.19 11.68 13.98
CA ARG A 86 4.51 10.46 14.46
C ARG A 86 3.82 9.71 13.33
N PHE A 87 3.17 10.42 12.41
CA PHE A 87 2.57 9.82 11.23
C PHE A 87 3.60 9.02 10.44
N VAL A 88 4.74 9.62 10.09
CA VAL A 88 5.79 8.93 9.32
C VAL A 88 6.42 7.77 10.10
N VAL A 89 6.86 8.01 11.34
CA VAL A 89 7.57 7.01 12.15
C VAL A 89 6.65 5.83 12.49
N THR A 90 5.44 6.09 12.98
CA THR A 90 4.50 5.04 13.35
C THR A 90 4.02 4.26 12.12
N THR A 91 3.78 4.94 10.99
CA THR A 91 3.43 4.26 9.73
C THR A 91 4.57 3.33 9.30
N PHE A 92 5.82 3.79 9.37
CA PHE A 92 6.97 2.99 8.97
C PHE A 92 7.17 1.77 9.89
N HIS A 93 7.15 1.97 11.22
CA HIS A 93 7.32 0.87 12.18
C HIS A 93 6.24 -0.19 12.01
N SER A 94 4.98 0.23 11.89
CA SER A 94 3.85 -0.69 11.78
C SER A 94 3.66 -1.29 10.39
N PHE A 95 4.20 -0.67 9.34
CA PHE A 95 4.28 -1.30 8.02
C PHE A 95 5.20 -2.52 8.05
N TRP A 96 6.34 -2.41 8.74
CA TRP A 96 7.35 -3.47 8.77
C TRP A 96 7.17 -4.49 9.88
N GLY A 97 6.87 -4.07 11.10
CA GLY A 97 6.80 -4.98 12.23
C GLY A 97 6.49 -4.28 13.54
N GLN A 98 5.25 -3.82 13.68
CA GLN A 98 4.67 -3.43 14.96
C GLN A 98 3.46 -4.33 15.20
N PHE A 99 3.58 -5.27 16.13
CA PHE A 99 2.65 -6.39 16.31
C PHE A 99 1.71 -6.16 17.50
N GLY A 100 0.78 -7.11 17.72
CA GLY A 100 -0.07 -7.13 18.92
C GLY A 100 -0.91 -5.86 19.08
N TRP A 101 -1.62 -5.44 18.01
CA TRP A 101 -2.43 -4.22 18.02
C TRP A 101 -1.63 -2.97 18.39
N MET A 102 -0.45 -2.80 17.78
CA MET A 102 0.51 -1.71 18.01
C MET A 102 1.27 -1.78 19.34
N GLY A 103 1.06 -2.80 20.18
CA GLY A 103 1.70 -2.91 21.49
C GLY A 103 3.13 -3.50 21.46
N VAL A 104 3.47 -4.29 20.45
CA VAL A 104 4.76 -4.99 20.37
C VAL A 104 5.64 -4.32 19.31
N VAL A 105 6.59 -3.53 19.78
CA VAL A 105 7.52 -2.74 18.93
C VAL A 105 8.86 -3.47 18.86
N MET A 106 9.48 -3.51 17.68
CA MET A 106 10.83 -4.06 17.53
C MET A 106 11.90 -3.09 18.04
N ASP A 107 13.11 -3.60 18.26
CA ASP A 107 14.26 -2.77 18.62
C ASP A 107 14.54 -1.70 17.54
N SER A 108 14.90 -0.48 17.96
CA SER A 108 15.16 0.64 17.05
C SER A 108 16.23 0.34 16.00
N ARG A 109 17.21 -0.53 16.29
CA ARG A 109 18.26 -0.95 15.35
C ARG A 109 17.67 -1.69 14.15
N VAL A 110 16.62 -2.48 14.37
CA VAL A 110 15.91 -3.20 13.31
C VAL A 110 15.22 -2.21 12.38
N TYR A 111 14.55 -1.19 12.93
CA TYR A 111 13.92 -0.16 12.11
C TYR A 111 14.94 0.68 11.33
N TRP A 112 16.11 0.98 11.89
CA TRP A 112 17.19 1.63 11.15
C TRP A 112 17.69 0.76 9.99
N ALA A 113 17.91 -0.54 10.22
CA ALA A 113 18.32 -1.46 9.15
C ALA A 113 17.25 -1.53 8.03
N LEU A 114 15.98 -1.60 8.40
CA LEU A 114 14.85 -1.59 7.46
C LEU A 114 14.71 -0.25 6.72
N ALA A 115 15.01 0.88 7.37
CA ALA A 115 15.01 2.19 6.73
C ALA A 115 16.12 2.29 5.70
N THR A 116 17.34 1.83 6.02
CA THR A 116 18.45 1.75 5.07
C THR A 116 18.11 0.84 3.90
N PHE A 117 17.52 -0.33 4.17
CA PHE A 117 17.07 -1.25 3.12
C PHE A 117 16.02 -0.60 2.21
N SER A 118 14.98 0.01 2.78
CA SER A 118 13.93 0.72 2.04
C SER A 118 14.50 1.83 1.17
N MET A 119 15.46 2.60 1.70
CA MET A 119 16.14 3.67 0.95
C MET A 119 16.93 3.10 -0.23
N ALA A 120 17.67 2.00 -0.03
CA ALA A 120 18.40 1.33 -1.10
C ALA A 120 17.45 0.85 -2.21
N LEU A 121 16.29 0.30 -1.86
CA LEU A 121 15.25 -0.10 -2.82
C LEU A 121 14.76 1.10 -3.65
N VAL A 122 14.44 2.22 -3.00
CA VAL A 122 13.98 3.45 -3.67
C VAL A 122 15.05 4.00 -4.61
N ILE A 123 16.30 4.11 -4.15
CA ILE A 123 17.43 4.57 -4.97
C ILE A 123 17.57 3.69 -6.21
N GLY A 124 17.64 2.37 -6.04
CA GLY A 124 17.73 1.44 -7.17
C GLY A 124 16.56 1.60 -8.15
N GLY A 125 15.34 1.78 -7.64
CA GLY A 125 14.14 1.97 -8.45
C GLY A 125 14.19 3.25 -9.28
N VAL A 126 14.57 4.37 -8.66
CA VAL A 126 14.72 5.67 -9.34
C VAL A 126 15.74 5.57 -10.48
N PHE A 127 16.92 5.00 -10.22
CA PHE A 127 17.94 4.81 -11.26
C PHE A 127 17.49 3.85 -12.37
N ALA A 128 16.72 2.81 -12.04
CA ALA A 128 16.16 1.91 -13.05
C ALA A 128 15.20 2.63 -13.99
N VAL A 129 14.34 3.50 -13.45
CA VAL A 129 13.37 4.29 -14.22
C VAL A 129 14.06 5.31 -15.12
N ILE A 130 15.04 6.05 -14.59
CA ILE A 130 15.82 7.05 -15.35
C ILE A 130 16.53 6.39 -16.55
N ARG A 131 17.06 5.17 -16.36
CA ARG A 131 17.84 4.47 -17.39
C ARG A 131 17.00 3.78 -18.47
N HIS A 132 15.75 3.41 -18.17
CA HIS A 132 14.87 2.66 -19.07
C HIS A 132 13.60 3.46 -19.37
N SER A 133 13.74 4.53 -20.15
CA SER A 133 12.62 5.42 -20.51
C SER A 133 11.74 4.90 -21.65
N SER A 134 12.10 3.79 -22.31
CA SER A 134 11.33 3.20 -23.41
C SER A 134 10.48 1.99 -22.97
N PHE A 135 9.24 2.26 -22.54
CA PHE A 135 8.27 1.21 -22.26
C PHE A 135 7.39 0.90 -23.48
N VAL A 136 7.21 -0.38 -23.81
CA VAL A 136 6.19 -0.88 -24.75
C VAL A 136 4.79 -0.51 -24.23
N THR A 137 3.85 -0.14 -25.11
CA THR A 137 2.52 0.39 -24.74
C THR A 137 1.75 -0.51 -23.75
N SER A 138 1.77 -1.83 -23.91
CA SER A 138 1.10 -2.74 -22.95
C SER A 138 1.73 -2.74 -21.56
N ARG A 139 3.05 -2.49 -21.47
CA ARG A 139 3.78 -2.36 -20.21
C ARG A 139 3.43 -1.03 -19.53
N ARG A 140 3.16 0.04 -20.30
CA ARG A 140 2.74 1.35 -19.76
C ARG A 140 1.40 1.26 -19.05
N ASP A 141 0.41 0.60 -19.63
CA ASP A 141 -0.92 0.48 -19.02
C ASP A 141 -0.87 -0.28 -17.69
N GLY A 142 -0.10 -1.37 -17.63
CA GLY A 142 0.14 -2.09 -16.38
C GLY A 142 0.78 -1.21 -15.31
N LEU A 143 1.79 -0.41 -15.68
CA LEU A 143 2.43 0.54 -14.77
C LEU A 143 1.47 1.65 -14.31
N ILE A 144 0.62 2.17 -15.20
CA ILE A 144 -0.41 3.16 -14.85
C ILE A 144 -1.39 2.55 -13.85
N LEU A 145 -1.87 1.33 -14.08
CA LEU A 145 -2.79 0.66 -13.16
C LEU A 145 -2.16 0.42 -11.78
N LEU A 146 -0.90 0.01 -11.73
CA LEU A 146 -0.14 -0.17 -10.50
C LEU A 146 0.05 1.15 -9.75
N LEU A 147 0.41 2.22 -10.47
CA LEU A 147 0.59 3.55 -9.91
C LEU A 147 -0.73 4.12 -9.37
N VAL A 148 -1.80 4.03 -10.15
CA VAL A 148 -3.14 4.44 -9.73
C VAL A 148 -3.58 3.65 -8.51
N SER A 149 -3.33 2.34 -8.46
CA SER A 149 -3.62 1.54 -7.27
C SER A 149 -2.87 2.04 -6.04
N ALA A 150 -1.56 2.28 -6.16
CA ALA A 150 -0.74 2.78 -5.05
C ALA A 150 -1.19 4.17 -4.58
N LEU A 151 -1.46 5.09 -5.51
CA LEU A 151 -1.90 6.45 -5.22
C LEU A 151 -3.29 6.48 -4.58
N LEU A 152 -4.22 5.65 -5.04
CA LEU A 152 -5.54 5.54 -4.43
C LEU A 152 -5.47 4.98 -3.01
N THR A 153 -4.65 3.97 -2.77
CA THR A 153 -4.41 3.44 -1.42
C THR A 153 -3.82 4.52 -0.51
N LEU A 154 -2.82 5.25 -0.99
CA LEU A 154 -2.21 6.35 -0.24
C LEU A 154 -3.22 7.47 0.05
N ALA A 155 -4.01 7.88 -0.96
CA ALA A 155 -5.01 8.93 -0.81
C ALA A 155 -6.10 8.54 0.21
N LEU A 156 -6.59 7.29 0.17
CA LEU A 156 -7.55 6.78 1.15
C LEU A 156 -6.94 6.72 2.56
N TYR A 157 -5.69 6.31 2.67
CA TYR A 157 -4.96 6.28 3.94
C TYR A 157 -4.80 7.68 4.53
N LEU A 158 -4.41 8.66 3.72
CA LEU A 158 -4.29 10.06 4.12
C LEU A 158 -5.65 10.64 4.50
N TYR A 159 -6.67 10.42 3.67
CA TYR A 159 -8.04 10.88 3.93
C TYR A 159 -8.57 10.37 5.28
N TYR A 160 -8.38 9.09 5.58
CA TYR A 160 -8.81 8.52 6.85
C TYR A 160 -8.08 9.17 8.04
N ASN A 161 -6.78 9.44 7.88
CA ASN A 161 -5.95 10.13 8.86
C ASN A 161 -6.22 11.63 9.01
N LEU A 162 -7.07 12.25 8.18
CA LEU A 162 -7.57 13.60 8.44
C LEU A 162 -8.62 13.62 9.56
N SER A 163 -9.35 12.51 9.75
CA SER A 163 -10.42 12.41 10.74
C SER A 163 -9.94 11.75 12.03
N PHE A 164 -9.33 10.57 11.91
CA PHE A 164 -8.93 9.74 13.03
C PHE A 164 -7.43 9.45 12.99
N VAL A 165 -6.81 9.40 14.16
CA VAL A 165 -5.39 9.06 14.25
C VAL A 165 -5.21 7.56 14.04
N GLN A 166 -4.83 7.19 12.81
CA GLN A 166 -4.71 5.82 12.35
C GLN A 166 -3.42 5.65 11.55
N HIS A 167 -2.28 5.95 12.20
CA HIS A 167 -0.93 5.89 11.63
C HIS A 167 -0.43 4.45 11.37
N GLN A 168 -1.33 3.50 11.11
CA GLN A 168 -0.99 2.09 10.96
C GLN A 168 -0.64 1.76 9.51
N GLY A 169 0.58 1.33 9.27
CA GLY A 169 1.10 0.95 7.96
C GLY A 169 0.32 -0.18 7.28
N ARG A 170 -0.44 -0.99 8.04
CA ARG A 170 -1.32 -2.03 7.48
C ARG A 170 -2.35 -1.49 6.48
N TYR A 171 -2.76 -0.22 6.61
CA TYR A 171 -3.67 0.41 5.65
C TYR A 171 -3.02 0.61 4.26
N LEU A 172 -1.69 0.51 4.16
CA LEU A 172 -0.96 0.53 2.90
C LEU A 172 -0.83 -0.87 2.27
N PHE A 173 -1.29 -1.94 2.92
CA PHE A 173 -1.16 -3.31 2.40
C PHE A 173 -1.83 -3.55 1.03
N PRO A 174 -2.96 -2.89 0.69
CA PRO A 174 -3.49 -2.96 -0.67
C PRO A 174 -2.51 -2.50 -1.75
N ALA A 175 -1.47 -1.72 -1.39
CA ALA A 175 -0.39 -1.29 -2.28
C ALA A 175 0.85 -2.21 -2.22
N LEU A 176 0.81 -3.37 -1.57
CA LEU A 176 1.96 -4.29 -1.50
C LEU A 176 2.40 -4.77 -2.88
N ILE A 177 1.47 -5.01 -3.81
CA ILE A 177 1.81 -5.43 -5.18
C ILE A 177 2.64 -4.37 -5.89
N PRO A 178 2.18 -3.10 -6.03
CA PRO A 178 3.02 -2.07 -6.66
C PRO A 178 4.30 -1.76 -5.89
N LEU A 179 4.28 -1.76 -4.55
CA LEU A 179 5.47 -1.53 -3.73
C LEU A 179 6.50 -2.66 -3.88
N GLY A 180 6.04 -3.92 -3.89
CA GLY A 180 6.90 -5.10 -4.07
C GLY A 180 7.51 -5.17 -5.46
N LEU A 181 6.76 -4.82 -6.51
CA LEU A 181 7.31 -4.66 -7.86
C LEU A 181 8.37 -3.55 -7.91
N GLY A 182 8.09 -2.40 -7.28
CA GLY A 182 9.07 -1.32 -7.17
C GLY A 182 10.35 -1.76 -6.45
N ALA A 183 10.20 -2.48 -5.34
CA ALA A 183 11.33 -3.07 -4.60
C ALA A 183 12.12 -4.06 -5.46
N ALA A 184 11.45 -4.94 -6.20
CA ALA A 184 12.10 -5.90 -7.10
C ALA A 184 12.89 -5.19 -8.21
N VAL A 185 12.34 -4.13 -8.81
CA VAL A 185 13.04 -3.29 -9.80
C VAL A 185 14.27 -2.63 -9.17
N GLY A 186 14.15 -2.11 -7.94
CA GLY A 186 15.26 -1.53 -7.21
C GLY A 186 16.38 -2.52 -6.91
N MET A 187 16.04 -3.71 -6.41
CA MET A 187 17.01 -4.78 -6.17
C MET A 187 17.69 -5.26 -7.45
N ALA A 188 16.94 -5.38 -8.55
CA ALA A 188 17.49 -5.75 -9.84
C ALA A 188 18.50 -4.71 -10.36
N GLN A 189 18.28 -3.41 -10.10
CA GLN A 189 19.25 -2.37 -10.42
C GLN A 189 20.55 -2.53 -9.64
N TRP A 190 20.46 -2.79 -8.34
CA TRP A 190 21.64 -3.10 -7.51
C TRP A 190 22.37 -4.36 -7.97
N GLY A 191 21.63 -5.41 -8.33
CA GLY A 191 22.22 -6.65 -8.87
C GLY A 191 22.98 -6.41 -10.18
N ARG A 192 22.48 -5.52 -11.04
CA ARG A 192 23.18 -5.11 -12.26
C ARG A 192 24.48 -4.38 -11.96
N TRP A 193 24.47 -3.41 -11.04
CA TRP A 193 25.68 -2.69 -10.63
C TRP A 193 26.72 -3.64 -10.00
N LEU A 194 26.28 -4.56 -9.14
CA LEU A 194 27.15 -5.56 -8.55
C LEU A 194 27.79 -6.47 -9.60
N SER A 195 27.00 -6.91 -10.58
CA SER A 195 27.50 -7.75 -11.69
C SER A 195 28.53 -7.02 -12.55
N GLN A 196 28.30 -5.72 -12.80
CA GLN A 196 29.25 -4.86 -13.53
C GLN A 196 30.56 -4.68 -12.77
N ALA A 197 30.48 -4.40 -11.46
CA ALA A 197 31.65 -4.23 -10.61
C ALA A 197 32.46 -5.52 -10.47
N ALA A 198 31.79 -6.66 -10.28
CA ALA A 198 32.42 -7.96 -10.11
C ALA A 198 32.86 -8.63 -11.42
N ARG A 199 32.55 -8.02 -12.59
CA ARG A 199 32.77 -8.60 -13.93
C ARG A 199 32.25 -10.04 -14.06
N GLY A 200 31.11 -10.33 -13.45
CA GLY A 200 30.53 -11.67 -13.39
C GLY A 200 29.02 -11.66 -13.14
N ASN A 201 28.35 -12.79 -13.34
CA ASN A 201 26.89 -12.89 -13.17
C ASN A 201 26.51 -13.16 -11.70
N VAL A 202 26.77 -12.18 -10.84
CA VAL A 202 26.49 -12.24 -9.39
C VAL A 202 25.26 -11.44 -8.98
N GLY A 203 24.54 -10.84 -9.93
CA GLY A 203 23.40 -9.97 -9.67
C GLY A 203 22.21 -10.66 -9.03
N TRP A 204 22.07 -11.98 -9.19
CA TRP A 204 21.04 -12.77 -8.52
C TRP A 204 21.24 -12.81 -6.99
N ALA A 205 22.48 -12.63 -6.51
CA ALA A 205 22.81 -12.70 -5.10
C ALA A 205 22.12 -11.57 -4.31
N THR A 206 21.88 -10.39 -4.90
CA THR A 206 21.20 -9.30 -4.19
C THR A 206 19.78 -9.68 -3.80
N GLY A 207 19.04 -10.32 -4.71
CA GLY A 207 17.70 -10.84 -4.45
C GLY A 207 17.71 -11.98 -3.43
N ALA A 208 18.62 -12.94 -3.60
CA ALA A 208 18.74 -14.09 -2.69
C ALA A 208 19.09 -13.66 -1.25
N VAL A 209 20.07 -12.78 -1.09
CA VAL A 209 20.47 -12.23 0.22
C VAL A 209 19.33 -11.45 0.86
N ALA A 210 18.62 -10.63 0.10
CA ALA A 210 17.47 -9.89 0.62
C ALA A 210 16.36 -10.83 1.12
N LEU A 211 16.02 -11.87 0.34
CA LEU A 211 15.01 -12.86 0.73
C LEU A 211 15.43 -13.64 1.98
N CYS A 212 16.67 -14.11 2.04
CA CYS A 212 17.21 -14.79 3.23
C CYS A 212 17.22 -13.88 4.45
N ALA A 213 17.57 -12.60 4.29
CA ALA A 213 17.56 -11.62 5.37
C ALA A 213 16.14 -11.35 5.90
N MET A 214 15.14 -11.27 5.00
CA MET A 214 13.73 -11.11 5.40
C MET A 214 13.22 -12.36 6.11
N ALA A 215 13.51 -13.57 5.60
CA ALA A 215 13.13 -14.81 6.27
C ALA A 215 13.77 -14.93 7.67
N ALA A 216 15.05 -14.55 7.79
CA ALA A 216 15.72 -14.51 9.10
C ALA A 216 15.10 -13.46 10.04
N LEU A 217 14.71 -12.30 9.49
CA LEU A 217 13.99 -11.27 10.24
C LEU A 217 12.64 -11.77 10.74
N ASP A 218 11.87 -12.50 9.93
CA ASP A 218 10.57 -13.06 10.33
C ASP A 218 10.73 -14.06 11.50
N VAL A 219 11.72 -14.94 11.42
CA VAL A 219 12.06 -15.86 12.50
C VAL A 219 12.49 -15.09 13.75
N ALA A 220 13.35 -14.07 13.60
CA ALA A 220 13.78 -13.24 14.72
C ALA A 220 12.60 -12.46 15.34
N ALA A 221 11.69 -11.93 14.52
CA ALA A 221 10.49 -11.22 14.95
C ALA A 221 9.61 -12.12 15.82
N LEU A 222 9.38 -13.36 15.37
CA LEU A 222 8.59 -14.35 16.08
C LEU A 222 9.19 -14.70 17.45
N TYR A 223 10.46 -15.11 17.47
CA TYR A 223 11.08 -15.64 18.70
C TYR A 223 11.53 -14.57 19.68
N ARG A 224 11.92 -13.38 19.21
CA ARG A 224 12.47 -12.32 20.10
C ARG A 224 11.44 -11.29 20.52
N PHE A 225 10.38 -11.06 19.76
CA PHE A 225 9.42 -9.99 20.05
C PHE A 225 8.01 -10.50 20.27
N ILE A 226 7.49 -11.36 19.39
CA ILE A 226 6.10 -11.82 19.47
C ILE A 226 5.89 -12.84 20.59
N LEU A 227 6.63 -13.96 20.57
CA LEU A 227 6.45 -15.02 21.58
C LEU A 227 6.70 -14.54 23.02
N PRO A 228 7.72 -13.71 23.31
CA PRO A 228 7.91 -13.16 24.66
C PRO A 228 6.77 -12.25 25.12
N ALA A 229 6.09 -11.55 24.19
CA ALA A 229 4.98 -10.67 24.52
C ALA A 229 3.64 -11.41 24.74
N LEU A 230 3.58 -12.72 24.45
CA LEU A 230 2.41 -13.58 24.70
C LEU A 230 2.46 -14.29 26.06
N ARG A 231 3.58 -14.18 26.78
CA ARG A 231 3.77 -14.74 28.12
C ARG A 231 3.48 -13.70 29.18
#